data_AF-A0AAD0L8A3-F1
#
_entry.id   AF-A0AAD0L8A3-F1
#
_cell.length_a   1.000
_cell.length_b   1.000
_cell.length_c   1.000
_cell.angle_alpha   90.00
_cell.angle_beta   90.00
_cell.angle_gamma   90.00
#
_symmetry.space_group_name_H-M   'P 1'
#
loop_
_entity.id
_entity.type
_entity.pdbx_description
1 polymer ?
#
loop_
_entity_poly.entity_id
_entity_poly.type
_entity_poly.pdbx_seq_one_letter_code
_entity_poly.pdbx_strand_id
1 'polypeptide(L)' 'MKADDGKNGDKVPRPLSSEEAQQGERVPGPVLERPDQDTEAVDKVITPTSIKEQEEKTRQIEKRLAEVDRKTRR' A
#
# COMPACT_ATOMS: atom_id res chain seq x y z
N MET A 1 51.30 -21.62 -24.83
CA MET A 1 50.21 -22.27 -24.06
C MET A 1 49.70 -21.25 -23.05
N LYS A 2 48.49 -20.72 -23.24
CA LYS A 2 47.88 -19.79 -22.29
C LYS A 2 47.18 -20.66 -21.25
N ALA A 3 47.68 -20.64 -20.02
CA ALA A 3 47.07 -21.36 -18.93
C ALA A 3 45.74 -20.67 -18.59
N ASP A 4 44.68 -21.45 -18.52
CA ASP A 4 43.33 -21.02 -18.16
C ASP A 4 43.33 -20.38 -16.77
N ASP A 5 43.13 -19.07 -16.72
CA ASP A 5 42.94 -18.33 -15.49
C ASP A 5 41.58 -18.70 -14.86
N GLY A 6 41.61 -19.24 -13.64
CA GLY A 6 40.57 -18.93 -12.66
C GLY A 6 39.54 -20.00 -12.31
N LYS A 7 39.84 -21.30 -12.36
CA LYS A 7 38.97 -22.34 -11.78
C LYS A 7 39.57 -23.09 -10.58
N ASN A 8 40.26 -22.35 -9.72
CA ASN A 8 40.51 -22.74 -8.33
C ASN A 8 39.71 -21.82 -7.40
N GLY A 9 38.40 -21.76 -7.61
CA GLY A 9 37.52 -20.89 -6.84
C GLY A 9 37.16 -21.55 -5.52
N ASP A 10 37.56 -20.92 -4.42
CA ASP A 10 37.06 -21.16 -3.07
C ASP A 10 35.58 -21.58 -3.10
N LYS A 11 35.27 -22.74 -2.51
CA LYS A 11 33.92 -23.32 -2.46
C LYS A 11 33.08 -22.74 -1.33
N VAL A 12 33.67 -21.86 -0.51
CA VAL A 12 32.95 -21.17 0.55
C VAL A 12 31.99 -20.16 -0.09
N PRO A 13 30.66 -20.27 0.15
CA PRO A 13 29.71 -19.28 -0.29
C PRO A 13 30.09 -17.92 0.31
N ARG A 14 30.15 -16.88 -0.51
CA ARG A 14 30.33 -15.53 0.02
C ARG A 14 29.09 -15.15 0.84
N PRO A 15 29.25 -14.70 2.09
CA PRO A 15 28.12 -14.24 2.88
C PRO A 15 27.52 -13.01 2.22
N LEU A 16 26.20 -13.01 2.02
CA LEU A 16 25.46 -11.86 1.53
C LEU A 16 25.27 -10.86 2.68
N SER A 17 25.52 -9.59 2.42
CA SER A 17 25.14 -8.52 3.35
C SER A 17 23.62 -8.33 3.37
N SER A 18 23.11 -7.73 4.44
CA SER A 18 21.68 -7.39 4.55
C SER A 18 21.21 -6.48 3.41
N GLU A 19 22.08 -5.58 2.93
CA GLU A 19 21.77 -4.70 1.80
C GLU A 19 21.63 -5.49 0.49
N GLU A 20 22.57 -6.40 0.21
CA GLU A 20 22.49 -7.28 -0.98
C GLU A 20 21.28 -8.22 -0.92
N ALA A 21 20.93 -8.73 0.26
CA ALA A 21 19.77 -9.60 0.43
C ALA A 21 18.42 -8.88 0.22
N GLN A 22 18.36 -7.57 0.47
CA GLN A 22 17.15 -6.76 0.33
C GLN A 22 16.91 -6.27 -1.10
N GLN A 23 17.93 -6.24 -1.95
CA GLN A 23 17.82 -5.70 -3.31
C GLN A 23 16.88 -6.53 -4.20
N GLY A 24 16.62 -7.79 -3.83
CA GLY A 24 15.75 -8.71 -4.57
C GLY A 24 16.27 -8.98 -5.98
N GLU A 25 15.75 -10.01 -6.63
CA GLU A 25 15.91 -10.10 -8.08
C GLU A 25 14.99 -9.04 -8.70
N ARG A 26 15.54 -8.07 -9.45
CA ARG A 26 14.74 -7.15 -10.26
C ARG A 26 14.17 -7.88 -11.46
N VAL A 27 13.30 -8.85 -11.20
CA VAL A 27 12.44 -9.42 -12.21
C VAL A 27 11.55 -8.27 -12.67
N PRO A 28 11.46 -7.93 -13.97
CA PRO A 28 10.35 -7.13 -14.46
C PRO A 28 9.10 -7.98 -14.23
N GLY A 29 8.54 -7.87 -13.01
CA GLY A 29 7.30 -8.51 -12.66
C GLY A 29 6.21 -8.00 -13.59
N PRO A 30 5.16 -8.79 -13.83
CA PRO A 30 4.00 -8.26 -14.53
C PRO A 30 3.55 -6.99 -13.82
N VAL A 31 3.34 -5.92 -14.61
CA VAL A 31 2.82 -4.66 -14.09
C VAL A 31 1.50 -4.98 -13.39
N LEU A 32 1.40 -4.66 -12.09
CA LEU A 32 0.15 -4.81 -11.36
C LEU A 32 -0.95 -4.07 -12.12
N GLU A 33 -1.99 -4.78 -12.53
CA GLU A 33 -3.12 -4.18 -13.24
C GLU A 33 -3.77 -3.13 -12.34
N ARG A 34 -4.18 -2.02 -12.95
CA ARG A 34 -4.96 -1.02 -12.21
C ARG A 34 -6.31 -1.65 -11.86
N PRO A 35 -6.80 -1.50 -10.63
CA PRO A 35 -8.09 -2.02 -10.24
C PRO A 35 -9.19 -1.42 -11.12
N ASP A 36 -10.24 -2.21 -11.34
CA ASP A 36 -11.40 -1.80 -12.12
C ASP A 36 -12.08 -0.59 -11.46
N GLN A 37 -12.30 0.48 -12.24
CA GLN A 37 -12.90 1.74 -11.76
C GLN A 37 -14.29 1.51 -11.16
N ASP A 38 -15.03 0.53 -11.67
CA ASP A 38 -16.37 0.19 -11.19
C ASP A 38 -16.32 -0.48 -9.80
N THR A 39 -15.17 -1.04 -9.42
CA THR A 39 -14.92 -1.66 -8.11
C THR A 39 -13.98 -0.86 -7.21
N GLU A 40 -13.39 0.24 -7.67
CA GLU A 40 -12.45 1.06 -6.87
C GLU A 40 -13.08 1.52 -5.55
N ALA A 41 -14.38 1.81 -5.57
CA ALA A 41 -15.14 2.18 -4.37
C ALA A 41 -15.36 1.01 -3.39
N VAL A 42 -15.38 -0.22 -3.90
CA VAL A 42 -15.56 -1.47 -3.12
C VAL A 42 -14.20 -1.99 -2.62
N ASP A 43 -13.14 -1.82 -3.42
CA ASP A 43 -11.76 -2.26 -3.14
C ASP A 43 -10.99 -1.27 -2.24
N LYS A 44 -11.54 -0.07 -2.03
CA LYS A 44 -11.34 0.69 -0.79
C LYS A 44 -12.02 -0.08 0.32
N VAL A 45 -11.33 -1.14 0.77
CA VAL A 45 -11.51 -1.84 2.03
C VAL A 45 -12.15 -0.86 3.00
N ILE A 46 -13.24 -1.28 3.66
CA ILE A 46 -13.82 -0.57 4.80
C ILE A 46 -12.70 -0.46 5.85
N THR A 47 -11.83 0.53 5.71
CA THR A 47 -10.71 0.74 6.59
C THR A 47 -11.28 1.42 7.82
N PRO A 48 -10.75 1.14 9.02
CA PRO A 48 -11.22 1.81 10.23
C PRO A 48 -11.19 3.34 10.12
N THR A 49 -10.29 3.90 9.31
CA THR A 49 -10.22 5.33 9.01
C THR A 49 -11.44 5.80 8.21
N SER A 50 -11.79 5.10 7.12
CA SER A 50 -12.94 5.46 6.28
C SER A 50 -14.28 5.45 7.04
N ILE A 51 -14.49 4.48 7.92
CA ILE A 51 -15.69 4.41 8.77
C ILE A 51 -15.75 5.63 9.71
N LYS A 52 -14.65 5.93 10.42
CA LYS A 52 -14.61 7.05 11.36
C LYS A 52 -14.83 8.39 10.67
N GLU A 53 -14.30 8.57 9.47
CA GLU A 53 -14.56 9.77 8.67
C GLU A 53 -16.04 9.92 8.31
N GLN A 54 -16.71 8.81 7.95
CA GLN A 54 -18.13 8.81 7.63
C GLN A 54 -19.01 9.07 8.87
N GLU A 55 -18.66 8.49 10.02
CA GLU A 55 -19.33 8.77 11.30
C GLU A 55 -19.22 10.25 11.68
N GLU A 56 -18.04 10.85 11.54
CA GLU A 56 -17.82 12.26 11.86
C GLU A 56 -18.60 13.18 10.92
N LYS A 57 -18.60 12.90 9.61
CA LYS A 57 -19.43 13.62 8.63
C LYS A 57 -20.91 13.55 9.01
N THR A 58 -21.38 12.38 9.42
CA THR A 58 -22.78 12.15 9.82
C THR A 58 -23.13 12.98 11.06
N ARG A 59 -22.31 12.95 12.11
CA ARG A 59 -22.49 13.77 13.33
C ARG A 59 -22.57 15.26 13.03
N GLN A 60 -21.73 15.76 12.12
CA GLN A 60 -21.75 17.17 11.73
C GLN A 60 -23.04 17.55 11.00
N ILE A 61 -23.55 16.68 10.14
CA ILE A 61 -24.82 16.88 9.44
C ILE A 61 -25.97 16.93 10.46
N GLU A 62 -26.06 15.97 11.37
CA GLU A 62 -27.09 15.93 12.41
C GLU A 62 -27.07 17.18 13.29
N LYS A 63 -25.88 17.62 13.71
CA LYS A 63 -25.73 18.86 14.48
C LYS A 63 -26.25 20.07 13.71
N ARG A 64 -25.89 20.20 12.43
CA ARG A 64 -26.37 21.30 11.58
C ARG A 64 -27.88 21.27 11.40
N LEU A 65 -28.45 20.09 11.19
CA LEU A 65 -29.91 19.91 11.09
C LEU A 65 -30.61 20.31 12.39
N ALA A 66 -30.09 19.90 13.54
CA ALA A 66 -30.63 20.28 14.84
C ALA A 66 -30.51 21.80 15.10
N GLU A 67 -29.42 22.43 14.70
CA GLU A 67 -29.24 23.88 14.80
C GLU A 67 -30.23 24.63 13.91
N VAL A 68 -30.46 24.17 12.68
CA VAL A 68 -31.46 24.73 11.76
C VAL A 68 -32.85 24.56 12.34
N ASP A 69 -33.25 23.36 12.75
CA ASP A 69 -34.57 23.09 13.33
C ASP A 69 -34.84 23.95 14.59
N ARG A 70 -33.82 24.14 15.44
CA ARG A 70 -33.91 25.07 16.58
C ARG A 70 -34.10 26.53 16.16
N LYS A 71 -33.46 26.97 15.07
CA LYS A 71 -33.64 28.33 14.53
C LYS A 71 -35.01 28.51 13.87
N THR A 72 -35.53 27.49 13.20
CA THR A 72 -36.83 27.55 12.53
C THR A 72 -38.01 27.51 13.52
N ARG A 73 -37.82 26.87 14.69
CA ARG A 73 -38.82 26.78 15.77
C ARG A 73 -38.84 27.98 16.72
N ARG A 74 -37.93 28.95 16.55
CA ARG A 74 -37.81 30.14 17.40
C ARG A 74 -38.30 31.38 16.65
#